data_AF-A0A564Z897-F1
#
_entry.id   AF-A0A564Z897-F1
#
_cell.length_a   1.000
_cell.length_b   1.000
_cell.length_c   1.000
_cell.angle_alpha   90.00
_cell.angle_beta   90.00
_cell.angle_gamma   90.00
#
_symmetry.space_group_name_H-M   'P 1'
#
loop_
_entity.id
_entity.type
_entity.pdbx_description
1 polymer ?
#
loop_
_entity_poly.entity_id
_entity_poly.type
_entity_poly.pdbx_seq_one_letter_code
_entity_poly.pdbx_strand_id
1 'polypeptide(L)'
;MCVPTAQISFWNRMQIALGILGKPVDKDEGRLVGIDKMGNRYFEEDPDRESLVPHRANKSKRYYLLPGQVSVEDSWLQMNAEMPRLPSEWDSWLRHRRADPPTEEEIARNAAAAEMRAIKGREFEEKFREELRQRAAKAGEDSSFKPLSPSKTSTPKSSSQNKEDIPFPHHPGLEVSPGENR
;
A
#
# COMPACT_ATOMS: atom_id res chain seq x y z
N MET A 1 -3.92 -74.19 -8.78
CA MET A 1 -4.08 -72.99 -7.94
C MET A 1 -2.71 -72.56 -7.44
N CYS A 2 -2.47 -71.24 -7.43
CA CYS A 2 -1.46 -70.45 -6.72
C CYS A 2 0.06 -70.57 -7.01
N VAL A 3 0.51 -69.61 -7.83
CA VAL A 3 1.62 -68.61 -7.75
C VAL A 3 3.08 -69.02 -7.39
N PRO A 4 4.11 -68.49 -8.10
CA PRO A 4 5.52 -68.85 -7.92
C PRO A 4 6.32 -67.97 -6.92
N THR A 5 7.35 -68.61 -6.34
CA THR A 5 8.74 -68.19 -6.03
C THR A 5 9.18 -66.75 -5.72
N ALA A 6 9.93 -66.66 -4.60
CA ALA A 6 11.24 -66.00 -4.39
C ALA A 6 11.31 -64.46 -4.54
N GLN A 7 12.14 -63.69 -3.83
CA GLN A 7 13.42 -63.97 -3.18
C GLN A 7 13.72 -62.84 -2.17
N ILE A 8 14.45 -63.18 -1.11
CA ILE A 8 14.85 -62.28 -0.02
C ILE A 8 16.07 -61.41 -0.40
N SER A 9 16.10 -60.23 0.22
CA SER A 9 17.21 -59.27 0.45
C SER A 9 17.55 -58.28 -0.68
N PHE A 10 17.62 -56.98 -0.35
CA PHE A 10 18.89 -56.31 -0.07
C PHE A 10 18.66 -54.87 0.47
N TRP A 11 19.09 -54.60 1.73
CA TRP A 11 19.74 -53.36 2.23
C TRP A 11 18.97 -52.01 2.14
N ASN A 12 18.99 -51.07 3.09
CA ASN A 12 19.74 -50.89 4.33
C ASN A 12 18.98 -49.85 5.18
N ARG A 13 18.86 -50.10 6.49
CA ARG A 13 18.58 -49.07 7.48
C ARG A 13 19.87 -48.25 7.68
N MET A 14 19.85 -46.96 7.37
CA MET A 14 20.62 -45.99 8.14
C MET A 14 19.70 -44.82 8.49
N GLN A 15 19.31 -44.77 9.76
CA GLN A 15 18.88 -43.54 10.42
C GLN A 15 20.14 -42.79 10.84
N ILE A 16 20.24 -41.52 10.44
CA ILE A 16 20.87 -40.33 11.03
C ILE A 16 20.48 -39.24 10.00
N ALA A 17 19.70 -38.19 10.25
CA ALA A 17 19.46 -37.41 11.45
C ALA A 17 18.03 -36.83 11.43
N LEU A 18 17.58 -36.39 12.60
CA LEU A 18 16.36 -35.63 12.83
C LEU A 18 16.27 -34.39 11.91
N GLY A 19 15.06 -34.10 11.45
CA GLY A 19 14.68 -32.74 11.04
C GLY A 19 13.84 -32.74 9.78
N ILE A 20 12.58 -32.35 9.94
CA ILE A 20 11.62 -32.06 8.87
C ILE A 20 11.02 -33.34 8.26
N LEU A 21 10.18 -33.99 9.06
CA LEU A 21 9.01 -34.70 8.54
C LEU A 21 8.31 -33.71 7.59
N GLY A 22 8.44 -33.94 6.29
CA GLY A 22 7.69 -33.20 5.28
C GLY A 22 6.23 -33.30 5.64
N LYS A 23 5.69 -32.21 6.20
CA LYS A 23 4.26 -32.02 6.18
C LYS A 23 3.85 -32.13 4.71
N PRO A 24 2.76 -32.85 4.38
CA PRO A 24 2.12 -32.56 3.11
C PRO A 24 1.93 -31.04 3.09
N VAL A 25 2.49 -30.37 2.09
CA VAL A 25 2.29 -28.93 1.92
C VAL A 25 0.79 -28.80 1.64
N ASP A 26 0.04 -28.54 2.70
CA ASP A 26 -1.37 -28.28 2.68
C ASP A 26 -1.56 -27.01 1.82
N LYS A 27 -1.83 -27.23 0.55
CA LYS A 27 -2.80 -26.56 -0.32
C LYS A 27 -3.14 -25.06 -0.12
N ASP A 28 -2.31 -24.19 0.45
CA ASP A 28 -2.74 -22.82 0.82
C ASP A 28 -1.77 -21.69 0.40
N GLU A 29 -0.87 -21.92 -0.57
CA GLU A 29 -0.16 -20.81 -1.20
C GLU A 29 -1.00 -20.31 -2.39
N GLY A 30 -1.51 -19.08 -2.28
CA GLY A 30 -2.30 -18.44 -3.33
C GLY A 30 -1.53 -18.34 -4.65
N ARG A 31 -2.20 -17.96 -5.73
CA ARG A 31 -1.54 -17.77 -7.02
C ARG A 31 -0.52 -16.64 -6.92
N LEU A 32 0.75 -16.91 -7.24
CA LEU A 32 1.78 -15.86 -7.36
C LEU A 32 1.41 -14.90 -8.49
N VAL A 33 1.21 -13.63 -8.14
CA VAL A 33 0.80 -12.57 -9.06
C VAL A 33 1.99 -11.77 -9.56
N GLY A 34 2.97 -11.49 -8.69
CA GLY A 34 4.15 -10.72 -9.08
C GLY A 34 5.17 -10.57 -7.97
N ILE A 35 6.30 -9.98 -8.33
CA ILE A 35 7.42 -9.70 -7.43
C ILE A 35 7.83 -8.24 -7.65
N ASP A 36 8.01 -7.49 -6.57
CA ASP A 36 8.50 -6.11 -6.69
C ASP A 36 10.04 -6.03 -6.76
N LYS A 37 10.55 -4.81 -6.96
CA LYS A 37 11.99 -4.53 -6.98
C LYS A 37 12.70 -4.84 -5.65
N MET A 38 11.96 -4.97 -4.55
CA MET A 38 12.48 -5.29 -3.23
C MET A 38 12.51 -6.81 -2.96
N GLY A 39 11.97 -7.62 -3.88
CA GLY A 39 11.86 -9.07 -3.72
C GLY A 39 10.64 -9.51 -2.91
N ASN A 40 9.69 -8.62 -2.65
CA ASN A 40 8.41 -8.96 -2.03
C ASN A 40 7.55 -9.72 -3.04
N ARG A 41 6.97 -10.84 -2.61
CA ARG A 41 6.15 -11.72 -3.46
C ARG A 41 4.68 -11.50 -3.13
N TYR A 42 3.86 -11.29 -4.16
CA TYR A 42 2.43 -10.97 -4.02
C TYR A 42 1.57 -12.13 -4.50
N PHE A 43 0.55 -12.46 -3.73
CA PHE A 43 -0.31 -13.63 -3.96
C PHE A 43 -1.78 -13.24 -3.97
N GLU A 44 -2.56 -13.92 -4.80
CA GLU A 44 -4.01 -13.83 -4.86
C GLU A 44 -4.64 -15.21 -4.72
N GLU A 45 -5.55 -15.33 -3.78
CA GLU A 45 -6.30 -16.55 -3.48
C GLU A 45 -7.78 -16.31 -3.76
N ASP A 46 -8.43 -17.28 -4.40
CA ASP A 46 -9.86 -17.19 -4.72
C ASP A 46 -10.70 -16.99 -3.44
N PRO A 47 -11.85 -16.30 -3.55
CA PRO A 47 -12.72 -16.11 -2.40
C PRO A 47 -13.17 -17.45 -1.82
N ASP A 48 -13.10 -17.56 -0.49
CA ASP A 48 -13.63 -18.71 0.23
C ASP A 48 -15.16 -18.65 0.25
N ARG A 49 -15.79 -19.24 -0.78
CA ARG A 49 -17.24 -19.24 -0.96
C ARG A 49 -17.99 -19.91 0.21
N GLU A 50 -17.32 -20.71 1.02
CA GLU A 50 -17.90 -21.42 2.17
C GLU A 50 -17.82 -20.59 3.46
N SER A 51 -17.04 -19.51 3.49
CA SER A 51 -16.90 -18.66 4.66
C SER A 51 -18.22 -17.99 5.05
N LEU A 52 -18.58 -18.12 6.32
CA LEU A 52 -19.70 -17.42 6.94
C LEU A 52 -19.53 -15.88 6.93
N VAL A 53 -18.29 -15.39 6.78
CA VAL A 53 -17.99 -13.95 6.73
C VAL A 53 -18.19 -13.43 5.30
N PRO A 54 -19.16 -12.51 5.05
CA PRO A 54 -19.53 -12.09 3.70
C PRO A 54 -18.38 -11.49 2.87
N HIS A 55 -17.49 -10.75 3.51
CA HIS A 55 -16.35 -10.16 2.80
C HIS A 55 -15.35 -11.21 2.30
N ARG A 56 -15.15 -12.30 3.05
CA ARG A 56 -14.23 -13.38 2.67
C ARG A 56 -14.85 -14.27 1.58
N ALA A 57 -16.17 -14.43 1.61
CA ALA A 57 -16.91 -15.18 0.59
C ALA A 57 -17.02 -14.46 -0.76
N ASN A 58 -16.97 -13.13 -0.76
CA ASN A 58 -17.17 -12.35 -1.98
C ASN A 58 -15.88 -11.79 -2.60
N LYS A 59 -14.78 -11.69 -1.85
CA LYS A 59 -13.54 -11.06 -2.34
C LYS A 59 -12.35 -12.00 -2.26
N SER A 60 -11.54 -11.99 -3.32
CA SER A 60 -10.25 -12.69 -3.32
C SER A 60 -9.37 -12.19 -2.18
N LYS A 61 -8.66 -13.11 -1.54
CA LYS A 61 -7.70 -12.77 -0.48
C LYS A 61 -6.39 -12.41 -1.16
N ARG A 62 -5.88 -11.20 -0.87
CA ARG A 62 -4.64 -10.68 -1.43
C ARG A 62 -3.66 -10.45 -0.30
N TYR A 63 -2.45 -11.00 -0.42
CA TYR A 63 -1.41 -10.88 0.58
C TYR A 63 -0.04 -10.85 -0.07
N TYR A 64 0.98 -10.53 0.72
CA TYR A 64 2.37 -10.53 0.26
C TYR A 64 3.27 -11.17 1.31
N LEU A 65 4.39 -11.70 0.84
CA LEU A 65 5.45 -12.27 1.67
C LEU A 65 6.74 -11.49 1.41
N LEU A 66 7.44 -11.14 2.48
CA LEU A 66 8.75 -10.54 2.41
C LEU A 66 9.79 -11.55 1.90
N PRO A 67 10.93 -11.08 1.35
CA PRO A 67 12.03 -11.97 1.03
C PRO A 67 12.48 -12.73 2.28
N GLY A 68 12.49 -14.06 2.19
CA GLY A 68 12.82 -14.96 3.30
C GLY A 68 11.64 -15.42 4.16
N GLN A 69 10.44 -14.86 3.98
CA GLN A 69 9.22 -15.32 4.65
C GLN A 69 8.61 -16.50 3.89
N VAL A 70 8.19 -17.55 4.62
CA VAL A 70 7.62 -18.77 4.03
C VAL A 70 6.09 -18.73 4.05
N SER A 71 5.46 -18.34 5.16
CA SER A 71 3.99 -18.22 5.23
C SER A 71 3.54 -16.88 5.83
N VAL A 72 2.26 -16.53 5.63
CA VAL A 72 1.65 -15.32 6.19
C VAL A 72 1.62 -15.36 7.72
N GLU A 73 1.55 -16.54 8.32
CA GLU A 73 1.54 -16.73 9.78
C GLU A 73 2.89 -16.39 10.41
N ASP A 74 3.99 -16.50 9.65
CA ASP A 74 5.33 -16.06 10.07
C ASP A 74 5.42 -14.53 10.21
N SER A 75 4.41 -13.80 9.75
CA SER A 75 4.32 -12.33 9.83
C SER A 75 4.26 -11.81 11.27
N TRP A 76 4.02 -12.66 12.28
CA TRP A 76 4.14 -12.27 13.71
C TRP A 76 5.54 -11.77 14.09
N LEU A 77 6.59 -12.15 13.34
CA LEU A 77 7.95 -11.58 13.49
C LEU A 77 8.01 -10.07 13.17
N GLN A 78 6.98 -9.50 12.53
CA GLN A 78 6.92 -8.09 12.12
C GLN A 78 6.35 -7.15 13.19
N MET A 79 5.83 -7.62 14.32
CA MET A 79 5.29 -6.74 15.38
C MET A 79 6.35 -5.81 15.99
N ASN A 80 7.64 -6.16 15.86
CA ASN A 80 8.77 -5.37 16.35
C ASN A 80 9.52 -4.63 15.23
N ALA A 81 9.15 -4.83 13.97
CA ALA A 81 9.81 -4.20 12.81
C ALA A 81 8.91 -3.10 12.25
N GLU A 82 9.49 -1.92 11.98
CA GLU A 82 8.82 -0.86 11.24
C GLU A 82 8.25 -1.44 9.94
N MET A 83 6.93 -1.35 9.76
CA MET A 83 6.25 -1.94 8.61
C MET A 83 6.92 -1.43 7.32
N PRO A 84 7.45 -2.33 6.46
CA PRO A 84 8.17 -1.91 5.28
C PRO A 84 7.25 -1.08 4.38
N ARG A 85 7.74 0.08 3.93
CA ARG A 85 6.99 0.93 3.00
C ARG A 85 6.86 0.24 1.66
N LEU A 86 5.68 -0.34 1.42
CA LEU A 86 5.34 -0.97 0.15
C LEU A 86 5.22 0.07 -0.98
N PRO A 87 5.51 -0.31 -2.24
CA PRO A 87 5.16 0.52 -3.39
C PRO A 87 3.67 0.84 -3.42
N SER A 88 3.33 2.08 -3.80
CA SER A 88 1.96 2.61 -3.71
C SER A 88 0.93 1.86 -4.57
N GLU A 89 1.41 1.33 -5.69
CA GLU A 89 0.67 0.56 -6.68
C GLU A 89 0.25 -0.79 -6.09
N TRP A 90 1.22 -1.49 -5.49
CA TRP A 90 1.01 -2.77 -4.82
C TRP A 90 0.12 -2.62 -3.58
N ASP A 91 0.29 -1.56 -2.78
CA ASP A 91 -0.61 -1.25 -1.65
C ASP A 91 -2.06 -1.05 -2.12
N SER A 92 -2.25 -0.37 -3.25
CA SER A 92 -3.58 -0.13 -3.80
C SER A 92 -4.25 -1.40 -4.32
N TRP A 93 -3.48 -2.31 -4.92
CA TRP A 93 -3.98 -3.62 -5.36
C TRP A 93 -4.32 -4.53 -4.17
N LEU A 94 -3.45 -4.60 -3.14
CA LEU A 94 -3.70 -5.38 -1.92
C LEU A 94 -4.99 -4.95 -1.19
N ARG A 95 -5.33 -3.67 -1.26
CA ARG A 95 -6.53 -3.09 -0.66
C ARG A 95 -7.77 -3.12 -1.56
N HIS A 96 -7.70 -3.84 -2.69
CA HIS A 96 -8.78 -3.94 -3.68
C HIS A 96 -9.24 -2.59 -4.24
N ARG A 97 -8.41 -1.54 -4.18
CA ARG A 97 -8.67 -0.27 -4.89
C ARG A 97 -8.43 -0.43 -6.39
N ARG A 98 -7.57 -1.38 -6.77
CA ARG A 98 -7.30 -1.79 -8.15
C ARG A 98 -7.76 -3.22 -8.38
N ALA A 99 -8.39 -3.49 -9.52
CA ALA A 99 -8.75 -4.85 -9.92
C ALA A 99 -7.49 -5.63 -10.32
N ASP A 100 -6.72 -5.05 -11.26
CA ASP A 100 -5.54 -5.66 -11.85
C ASP A 100 -4.26 -5.34 -11.07
N PRO A 101 -3.31 -6.29 -11.03
CA PRO A 101 -2.00 -6.04 -10.45
C PRO A 101 -1.22 -5.01 -11.26
N PRO A 102 -0.33 -4.24 -10.61
CA PRO A 102 0.47 -3.24 -11.31
C PRO A 102 1.52 -3.86 -12.23
N THR A 103 1.82 -3.19 -13.34
CA THR A 103 2.89 -3.59 -14.27
C THR A 103 4.21 -2.91 -13.93
N GLU A 104 5.32 -3.51 -14.34
CA GLU A 104 6.67 -2.98 -14.09
C GLU A 104 6.86 -1.59 -14.72
N GLU A 105 6.32 -1.38 -15.92
CA GLU A 105 6.41 -0.11 -16.64
C GLU A 105 5.61 0.98 -15.94
N GLU A 106 4.45 0.64 -15.35
CA GLU A 106 3.65 1.58 -14.59
C GLU A 106 4.40 2.01 -13.32
N ILE A 107 4.95 1.05 -12.59
CA ILE A 107 5.73 1.30 -11.37
C ILE A 107 6.94 2.19 -11.68
N ALA A 108 7.67 1.91 -12.76
CA ALA A 108 8.81 2.72 -13.17
C ALA A 108 8.41 4.16 -13.53
N ARG A 109 7.32 4.34 -14.27
CA ARG A 109 6.80 5.66 -14.66
C ARG A 109 6.36 6.47 -13.44
N ASN A 110 5.66 5.84 -12.50
CA ASN A 110 5.18 6.50 -11.30
C ASN A 110 6.32 6.90 -10.37
N ALA A 111 7.34 6.05 -10.23
CA ALA A 111 8.55 6.37 -9.48
C ALA A 111 9.25 7.62 -10.03
N ALA A 112 9.46 7.69 -11.36
CA ALA A 112 10.03 8.87 -12.00
C ALA A 112 9.17 10.13 -11.78
N ALA A 113 7.84 9.98 -11.88
CA ALA A 113 6.93 11.10 -11.65
C ALA A 113 6.94 11.56 -10.17
N ALA A 114 7.11 10.64 -9.21
CA ALA A 114 7.22 10.96 -7.79
C ALA A 114 8.51 11.74 -7.50
N GLU A 115 9.63 11.31 -8.08
CA GLU A 115 10.91 12.01 -7.96
C GLU A 115 10.83 13.45 -8.51
N MET A 116 10.26 13.62 -9.70
CA MET A 116 10.07 14.94 -10.30
C MET A 116 9.19 15.86 -9.45
N ARG A 117 8.14 15.33 -8.82
CA ARG A 117 7.30 16.11 -7.89
C ARG A 117 8.07 16.49 -6.63
N ALA A 118 8.91 15.61 -6.11
CA ALA A 118 9.73 15.90 -4.95
C ALA A 118 10.74 17.02 -5.25
N ILE A 119 11.38 17.01 -6.42
CA ILE A 119 12.29 18.09 -6.86
C ILE A 119 11.54 19.42 -6.94
N LYS A 120 10.43 19.46 -7.69
CA LYS A 120 9.61 20.68 -7.84
C LYS A 120 9.06 21.19 -6.50
N GLY A 121 8.68 20.28 -5.60
CA GLY A 121 8.22 20.62 -4.27
C GLY A 121 9.30 21.31 -3.44
N ARG A 122 10.54 20.83 -3.50
CA ARG A 122 11.67 21.47 -2.81
C ARG A 122 11.98 22.85 -3.39
N GLU A 123 12.01 23.00 -4.71
CA GLU A 123 12.22 24.28 -5.36
C GLU A 123 11.14 25.31 -5.00
N PHE A 124 9.89 24.87 -4.95
CA PHE A 124 8.77 25.72 -4.55
C PHE A 124 8.87 26.16 -3.08
N GLU A 125 9.22 25.24 -2.18
CA GLU A 125 9.42 25.53 -0.76
C GLU A 125 10.57 26.54 -0.55
N GLU A 126 11.66 26.41 -1.30
CA GLU A 126 12.78 27.35 -1.24
C GLU A 126 12.39 28.75 -1.72
N LYS A 127 11.67 28.85 -2.85
CA LYS A 127 11.15 30.12 -3.35
C LYS A 127 10.18 30.77 -2.37
N PHE A 128 9.27 29.98 -1.81
CA PHE A 128 8.31 30.47 -0.81
C PHE A 128 9.02 30.97 0.45
N ARG A 129 10.04 30.23 0.92
CA ARG A 129 10.86 30.64 2.07
C ARG A 129 11.65 31.92 1.80
N GLU A 130 12.13 32.12 0.57
CA GLU A 130 12.83 33.34 0.18
C GLU A 130 11.88 34.54 0.06
N GLU A 131 10.69 34.35 -0.52
CA GLU A 131 9.64 35.38 -0.58
C GLU A 131 9.25 35.84 0.84
N LEU A 132 9.08 34.90 1.77
CA LEU A 132 8.82 35.21 3.18
C LEU A 132 9.96 36.02 3.81
N ARG A 133 11.23 35.70 3.51
CA ARG A 133 12.39 36.48 3.98
C ARG A 133 12.40 37.88 3.39
N GLN A 134 12.14 38.03 2.09
CA GLN A 134 12.08 39.34 1.43
C GLN A 134 10.95 40.19 2.00
N ARG A 135 9.78 39.60 2.23
CA ARG A 135 8.63 40.28 2.85
C ARG A 135 8.93 40.73 4.28
N ALA A 136 9.60 39.89 5.07
CA ALA A 136 10.01 40.24 6.42
C ALA A 136 11.05 41.38 6.42
N ALA A 137 12.00 41.39 5.49
CA ALA A 137 12.96 42.47 5.34
C ALA A 137 12.27 43.80 4.96
N LYS A 138 11.29 43.78 4.05
CA LYS A 138 10.51 44.98 3.68
C LYS A 138 9.57 45.46 4.80
N ALA A 139 8.96 44.55 5.54
CA ALA A 139 8.09 44.88 6.68
C ALA A 139 8.87 45.38 7.92
N GLY A 140 10.20 45.26 7.92
CA GLY A 140 11.07 45.83 8.95
C GLY A 140 11.18 47.36 8.89
N GLU A 141 10.74 48.02 7.81
CA GLU A 141 10.72 49.49 7.69
C GLU A 141 9.39 50.14 8.10
N ASP A 142 8.27 49.38 8.12
CA ASP A 142 6.97 49.86 8.61
C ASP A 142 6.48 48.97 9.76
N SER A 143 6.56 49.53 10.97
CA SER A 143 6.13 48.88 12.21
C SER A 143 4.72 48.29 12.11
N SER A 144 4.58 47.06 12.64
CA SER A 144 3.33 46.33 12.94
C SER A 144 2.83 45.36 11.87
N PHE A 145 3.54 44.24 11.67
CA PHE A 145 2.91 43.00 11.23
C PHE A 145 3.37 41.83 12.13
N LYS A 146 2.42 41.23 12.86
CA LYS A 146 2.67 40.05 13.69
C LYS A 146 3.04 38.86 12.79
N PRO A 147 4.15 38.14 13.06
CA PRO A 147 4.54 36.99 12.24
C PRO A 147 3.60 35.80 12.52
N LEU A 148 2.99 35.25 11.47
CA LEU A 148 2.38 33.92 11.54
C LEU A 148 3.49 32.89 11.70
N SER A 149 3.62 32.36 12.92
CA SER A 149 4.45 31.19 13.20
C SER A 149 3.85 29.96 12.49
N PRO A 150 4.66 29.03 11.96
CA PRO A 150 4.16 27.75 11.48
C PRO A 150 3.78 26.89 12.69
N SER A 151 2.58 27.12 13.21
CA SER A 151 1.99 26.28 14.24
C SER A 151 1.74 24.90 13.66
N LYS A 152 2.40 23.90 14.26
CA LYS A 152 2.04 22.48 14.19
C LYS A 152 0.52 22.34 14.25
N THR A 153 -0.03 21.65 13.24
CA THR A 153 -1.37 21.03 13.20
C THR A 153 -2.18 21.16 14.50
N SER A 154 -2.96 22.24 14.61
CA SER A 154 -4.19 22.22 15.38
C SER A 154 -5.32 22.01 14.39
N THR A 155 -5.89 20.81 14.40
CA THR A 155 -7.25 20.56 13.88
C THR A 155 -8.16 21.69 14.40
N PRO A 156 -8.93 22.40 13.56
CA PRO A 156 -9.84 23.41 14.07
C PRO A 156 -10.94 22.70 14.85
N LYS A 157 -10.83 22.73 16.17
CA LYS A 157 -11.95 22.48 17.06
C LYS A 157 -12.95 23.59 16.74
N SER A 158 -14.12 23.18 16.24
CA SER A 158 -15.25 24.05 15.93
C SER A 158 -15.47 25.04 17.07
N SER A 159 -15.03 26.28 16.86
CA SER A 159 -15.41 27.43 17.67
C SER A 159 -16.61 28.03 16.98
N SER A 160 -17.78 27.65 17.46
CA SER A 160 -19.07 28.21 17.08
C SER A 160 -19.09 29.70 17.42
N GLN A 161 -18.64 30.56 16.52
CA GLN A 161 -19.01 31.97 16.48
C GLN A 161 -18.66 32.54 15.10
N ASN A 162 -19.71 32.91 14.37
CA ASN A 162 -19.74 33.60 13.07
C ASN A 162 -19.25 32.80 11.84
N LYS A 163 -20.02 31.76 11.47
CA LYS A 163 -20.18 31.42 10.06
C LYS A 163 -21.11 32.46 9.46
N GLU A 164 -20.56 33.52 8.87
CA GLU A 164 -21.21 34.10 7.70
C GLU A 164 -21.37 32.92 6.71
N ASP A 165 -22.58 32.68 6.22
CA ASP A 165 -22.85 31.68 5.20
C ASP A 165 -22.11 32.08 3.92
N ILE A 166 -20.84 31.69 3.79
CA ILE A 166 -20.10 31.81 2.53
C ILE A 166 -20.75 30.78 1.60
N PRO A 167 -21.54 31.19 0.60
CA PRO A 167 -22.14 30.24 -0.32
C PRO A 167 -21.01 29.53 -1.08
N PHE A 168 -21.25 28.29 -1.48
CA PHE A 168 -20.36 27.60 -2.41
C PHE A 168 -20.08 28.52 -3.62
N PRO A 169 -18.83 28.63 -4.09
CA PRO A 169 -18.50 29.48 -5.21
C PRO A 169 -19.35 29.09 -6.43
N HIS A 170 -20.29 29.95 -6.80
CA HIS A 170 -21.11 29.75 -7.99
C HIS A 170 -20.26 30.11 -9.22
N HIS A 171 -19.97 29.12 -10.07
CA HIS A 171 -19.19 29.30 -11.29
C HIS A 171 -20.15 29.39 -12.48
N PRO A 172 -20.63 30.59 -12.85
CA PRO A 172 -21.59 30.74 -13.93
C PRO A 172 -21.02 30.19 -15.25
N GLY A 173 -21.79 29.33 -15.92
CA GLY A 173 -21.42 28.72 -17.21
C GLY A 173 -20.74 27.34 -17.13
N LEU A 174 -20.43 26.83 -15.93
CA LEU A 174 -19.96 25.45 -15.73
C LEU A 174 -21.02 24.53 -15.12
N GLU A 175 -22.11 25.11 -14.60
CA GLU A 175 -23.26 24.37 -14.10
C GLU A 175 -24.10 23.89 -15.27
N VAL A 176 -23.89 22.64 -15.69
CA VAL A 176 -24.80 21.95 -16.60
C VAL A 176 -25.82 21.21 -15.74
N SER A 177 -27.04 21.74 -15.67
CA SER A 177 -28.17 21.03 -15.07
C SER A 177 -28.40 19.71 -15.83
N PRO A 178 -28.41 18.54 -15.16
CA PRO A 178 -28.71 17.29 -15.84
C PRO A 178 -30.15 17.33 -16.38
N GLY A 179 -30.30 17.49 -17.70
CA GLY A 179 -31.60 17.43 -18.39
C GLY A 179 -31.86 18.47 -19.47
N GLU A 180 -30.98 19.46 -19.67
CA GLU A 180 -31.28 20.62 -20.54
C GLU A 180 -30.75 20.51 -21.98
N ASN A 181 -30.56 19.28 -22.47
CA ASN A 181 -30.37 19.00 -23.90
C ASN A 181 -31.49 18.05 -24.37
N ARG A 182 -32.61 18.62 -24.82
CA ARG A 182 -33.61 17.90 -25.60
C ARG A 182 -34.19 18.79 -26.70
#